data_AF-A0A543L7T9-F1
#
_entry.id   AF-A0A543L7T9-F1
#
_cell.length_a   1.000
_cell.length_b   1.000
_cell.length_c   1.000
_cell.angle_alpha   90.00
_cell.angle_beta   90.00
_cell.angle_gamma   90.00
#
_symmetry.space_group_name_H-M   'P 1'
#
loop_
_entity.id
_entity.type
_entity.pdbx_description
1 polymer ?
#
loop_
_entity_poly.entity_id
_entity_poly.type
_entity_poly.pdbx_seq_one_letter_code
_entity_poly.pdbx_strand_id
1 'polypeptide(L)'
;MTNESQNTLAAVRALALKDLEATPDEDIRAELAAEGIDPDQLAASIAVSLDDVLASCLRQQAAAAKAAMQVRATPKTSRRPALNRIKERIAQASAVEPQLATAFREGTRQSDADLETLYDDLVLMGKIPDADDGR
;
A
#
# COMPACT_ATOMS: atom_id res chain seq x y z
N MET A 1 -3.82 -30.26 -20.44
CA MET A 1 -2.51 -30.52 -21.06
C MET A 1 -1.85 -31.66 -20.30
N THR A 2 -1.33 -32.67 -21.00
CA THR A 2 -0.62 -33.79 -20.36
C THR A 2 0.80 -33.36 -19.98
N ASN A 3 1.43 -34.02 -19.01
CA ASN A 3 2.83 -33.78 -18.63
C ASN A 3 3.78 -33.90 -19.84
N GLU A 4 3.46 -34.80 -20.75
CA GLU A 4 4.23 -35.02 -21.98
C GLU A 4 4.18 -33.80 -22.90
N SER A 5 3.01 -33.20 -23.11
CA SER A 5 2.88 -31.96 -23.88
C SER A 5 3.66 -30.79 -23.24
N GLN A 6 3.66 -30.69 -21.91
CA GLN A 6 4.42 -29.65 -21.20
C GLN A 6 5.93 -29.83 -21.39
N ASN A 7 6.42 -31.07 -21.29
CA ASN A 7 7.83 -31.39 -21.52
C ASN A 7 8.26 -31.11 -22.96
N THR A 8 7.43 -31.45 -23.95
CA THR A 8 7.73 -31.14 -25.36
C THR A 8 7.80 -29.64 -25.60
N LEU A 9 6.87 -28.85 -25.03
CA LEU A 9 6.88 -27.39 -25.15
C LEU A 9 8.14 -26.79 -24.50
N ALA A 10 8.53 -27.30 -23.33
CA ALA A 10 9.75 -26.87 -22.65
C ALA A 10 11.00 -27.17 -23.49
N ALA A 11 11.08 -28.34 -24.12
CA ALA A 11 12.18 -28.72 -25.00
C ALA A 11 12.24 -27.84 -26.26
N VAL A 12 11.10 -27.56 -26.89
CA VAL A 12 11.02 -26.64 -28.04
C VAL A 12 11.47 -25.25 -27.66
N ARG A 13 11.02 -24.74 -26.50
CA ARG A 13 11.42 -23.42 -26.01
C ARG A 13 12.92 -23.35 -25.73
N ALA A 14 13.50 -24.39 -25.15
CA ALA A 14 14.94 -24.45 -24.89
C ALA A 14 15.74 -24.45 -26.20
N LEU A 15 15.27 -25.18 -27.22
CA LEU A 15 15.91 -25.19 -28.53
C LEU A 15 15.82 -23.81 -29.21
N ALA A 16 14.64 -23.18 -29.19
CA ALA A 16 14.45 -21.85 -29.76
C ALA A 16 15.30 -20.78 -29.06
N LEU A 17 15.48 -20.86 -27.74
CA LEU A 17 16.37 -19.96 -27.00
C LEU A 17 17.83 -20.13 -27.41
N LYS A 18 18.28 -21.38 -27.56
CA LYS A 18 19.65 -21.66 -28.00
C LYS A 18 19.92 -21.14 -29.41
N ASP A 19 18.93 -21.24 -30.29
CA ASP A 19 19.01 -20.73 -31.66
C ASP A 19 19.07 -19.20 -31.68
N LEU A 20 18.22 -18.56 -30.88
CA LEU A 20 18.22 -17.09 -30.72
C LEU A 20 19.55 -16.58 -30.15
N GLU A 21 20.14 -17.28 -29.17
CA GLU A 21 21.46 -16.93 -28.61
C GLU A 21 22.60 -17.10 -29.62
N ALA A 22 22.45 -18.02 -30.58
CA ALA A 22 23.44 -18.27 -31.63
C ALA A 22 23.29 -17.34 -32.83
N THR A 23 22.14 -16.68 -32.98
CA THR A 23 21.84 -15.80 -34.10
C THR A 23 22.31 -14.38 -33.78
N PRO A 24 23.12 -13.75 -34.65
CA PRO A 24 23.58 -12.38 -34.40
C PRO A 24 22.45 -11.37 -34.57
N ASP A 25 22.49 -10.29 -33.79
CA ASP A 25 21.46 -9.24 -33.79
C ASP A 25 21.19 -8.62 -35.17
N GLU A 26 22.20 -8.54 -36.04
CA GLU A 26 22.04 -7.99 -37.39
C GLU A 26 21.20 -8.90 -38.30
N ASP A 27 21.33 -10.21 -38.14
CA ASP A 27 20.52 -11.18 -38.90
C ASP A 27 19.06 -11.11 -38.42
N ILE A 28 18.84 -11.00 -37.11
CA ILE A 28 17.50 -10.82 -36.51
C ILE A 28 16.84 -9.54 -37.03
N ARG A 29 17.58 -8.43 -37.11
CA ARG A 29 17.06 -7.17 -37.67
C ARG A 29 16.75 -7.29 -39.16
N ALA A 30 17.59 -7.98 -39.92
CA ALA A 30 17.38 -8.19 -41.35
C ALA A 30 16.13 -9.05 -41.61
N GLU A 31 15.88 -10.08 -40.80
CA GLU A 31 14.67 -10.90 -40.86
C GLU A 31 13.41 -10.09 -40.55
N LEU A 32 13.42 -9.32 -39.45
CA LEU A 32 12.29 -8.43 -39.10
C LEU A 32 12.00 -7.43 -40.23
N ALA A 33 13.04 -6.81 -40.79
CA ALA A 33 12.88 -5.88 -41.90
C ALA A 33 12.36 -6.57 -43.18
N ALA A 34 12.76 -7.82 -43.45
CA ALA A 34 12.26 -8.61 -44.57
C ALA A 34 10.77 -8.97 -44.41
N GLU A 35 10.29 -9.12 -43.18
CA GLU A 35 8.87 -9.27 -42.85
C GLU A 35 8.09 -7.94 -42.83
N GLY A 36 8.77 -6.82 -43.08
CA GLY A 36 8.17 -5.48 -43.04
C GLY A 36 7.92 -4.95 -41.63
N ILE A 37 8.54 -5.57 -40.63
CA ILE A 37 8.47 -5.18 -39.22
C ILE A 37 9.62 -4.24 -38.91
N ASP A 38 9.30 -3.04 -38.42
CA ASP A 38 10.29 -2.11 -37.91
C ASP A 38 10.67 -2.50 -36.46
N PRO A 39 11.92 -2.91 -36.21
CA PRO A 39 12.35 -3.37 -34.89
C PRO A 39 12.26 -2.28 -33.83
N ASP A 40 12.46 -1.01 -34.20
CA ASP A 40 12.39 0.10 -33.26
C ASP A 40 10.94 0.39 -32.85
N GLN A 41 10.01 0.31 -33.81
CA GLN A 41 8.57 0.42 -33.49
C GLN A 41 8.07 -0.75 -32.65
N LEU A 42 8.53 -1.98 -32.93
CA LEU A 42 8.21 -3.15 -32.12
C LEU A 42 8.71 -2.97 -30.69
N ALA A 43 9.98 -2.58 -30.50
CA ALA A 43 10.56 -2.31 -29.20
C ALA A 43 9.80 -1.22 -28.43
N ALA A 44 9.44 -0.12 -29.10
CA ALA A 44 8.63 0.94 -28.50
C ALA A 44 7.24 0.44 -28.04
N SER A 45 6.58 -0.40 -28.85
CA SER A 45 5.28 -0.97 -28.50
C SER A 45 5.35 -1.88 -27.26
N ILE A 46 6.42 -2.66 -27.14
CA ILE A 46 6.68 -3.53 -25.99
C ILE A 46 6.91 -2.68 -24.74
N ALA A 47 7.74 -1.64 -24.84
CA ALA A 47 8.01 -0.72 -23.73
C ALA A 47 6.72 -0.09 -23.18
N VAL A 48 5.87 0.44 -24.06
CA VAL A 48 4.57 1.01 -23.66
C VAL A 48 3.68 -0.02 -22.97
N SER A 49 3.62 -1.25 -23.51
CA SER A 49 2.83 -2.32 -22.89
C SER A 49 3.34 -2.72 -21.50
N LEU A 50 4.66 -2.72 -21.30
CA LEU A 50 5.27 -3.02 -20.00
C LEU A 50 4.95 -1.95 -18.97
N ASP A 51 5.03 -0.67 -19.36
CA ASP A 51 4.67 0.45 -18.48
C ASP A 51 3.22 0.35 -18.01
N ASP A 52 2.29 -0.01 -18.91
CA ASP A 52 0.88 -0.22 -18.56
C ASP A 52 0.66 -1.38 -17.58
N VAL A 53 1.37 -2.50 -17.80
CA VAL A 53 1.31 -3.67 -16.91
C VAL A 53 1.88 -3.34 -15.53
N LEU A 54 3.02 -2.65 -15.48
CA LEU A 54 3.64 -2.21 -14.23
C LEU A 54 2.74 -1.24 -13.48
N ALA A 55 2.19 -0.25 -14.17
CA ALA A 55 1.25 0.70 -13.58
C ALA A 55 0.00 -0.01 -13.02
N SER A 56 -0.53 -0.99 -13.75
CA SER A 56 -1.65 -1.82 -13.28
C SER A 56 -1.31 -2.60 -12.01
N CYS A 57 -0.14 -3.26 -11.99
CA CYS A 57 0.33 -4.01 -10.83
C CYS A 57 0.49 -3.11 -9.59
N LEU A 58 1.10 -1.93 -9.76
CA LEU A 58 1.26 -0.96 -8.66
C LEU A 58 -0.09 -0.47 -8.13
N ARG A 59 -1.07 -0.18 -9.01
CA ARG A 59 -2.43 0.19 -8.59
C ARG A 59 -3.11 -0.93 -7.81
N GLN A 60 -2.96 -2.18 -8.25
CA GLN A 60 -3.51 -3.35 -7.54
C GLN A 60 -2.88 -3.51 -6.16
N GLN A 61 -1.55 -3.37 -6.03
CA GLN A 61 -0.87 -3.41 -4.74
C GLN A 61 -1.33 -2.28 -3.81
N ALA A 62 -1.46 -1.06 -4.32
CA ALA A 62 -1.97 0.07 -3.55
C ALA A 62 -3.43 -0.14 -3.09
N ALA A 63 -4.29 -0.69 -3.97
CA ALA A 63 -5.66 -1.04 -3.61
C ALA A 63 -5.72 -2.12 -2.52
N ALA A 64 -4.88 -3.16 -2.64
CA ALA A 64 -4.78 -4.21 -1.63
C ALA A 64 -4.27 -3.68 -0.28
N ALA A 65 -3.26 -2.81 -0.29
CA ALA A 65 -2.75 -2.15 0.92
C ALA A 65 -3.82 -1.28 1.59
N LYS A 66 -4.57 -0.49 0.80
CA LYS A 66 -5.68 0.32 1.30
C LYS A 66 -6.78 -0.54 1.93
N ALA A 67 -7.14 -1.66 1.29
CA ALA A 67 -8.11 -2.60 1.85
C ALA A 67 -7.61 -3.21 3.17
N ALA A 68 -6.34 -3.61 3.25
CA ALA A 68 -5.74 -4.13 4.47
C ALA A 68 -5.74 -3.08 5.62
N MET A 69 -5.49 -1.80 5.31
CA MET A 69 -5.58 -0.73 6.30
C MET A 69 -7.03 -0.51 6.79
N GLN A 70 -8.02 -0.58 5.90
CA GLN A 70 -9.44 -0.45 6.29
C GLN A 70 -9.91 -1.61 7.17
N VAL A 71 -9.46 -2.84 6.89
CA VAL A 71 -9.75 -4.00 7.75
C VAL A 71 -9.12 -3.86 9.14
N ARG A 72 -7.97 -3.19 9.25
CA ARG A 72 -7.29 -2.93 10.52
C ARG A 72 -7.89 -1.76 11.31
N ALA A 73 -8.63 -0.88 10.65
CA ALA A 73 -9.48 0.12 11.30
C ALA A 73 -10.77 -0.54 11.81
N THR A 74 -10.66 -1.38 12.85
CA THR A 74 -11.84 -1.68 13.66
C THR A 74 -12.38 -0.35 14.18
N PRO A 75 -13.67 -0.02 13.97
CA PRO A 75 -14.26 1.11 14.66
C PRO A 75 -14.19 0.77 16.15
N LYS A 76 -13.29 1.43 16.89
CA LYS A 76 -13.31 1.37 18.35
C LYS A 76 -14.63 1.99 18.77
N THR A 77 -15.66 1.18 18.90
CA THR A 77 -16.79 1.49 19.77
C THR A 77 -16.32 1.30 21.21
N SER A 78 -15.20 1.92 21.60
CA SER A 78 -15.00 2.21 23.01
C SER A 78 -16.15 3.15 23.34
N ARG A 79 -17.00 2.75 24.29
CA ARG A 79 -18.06 3.64 24.77
C ARG A 79 -17.34 4.85 25.35
N ARG A 80 -17.23 5.92 24.54
CA ARG A 80 -16.59 7.17 24.96
C ARG A 80 -17.21 7.55 26.31
N PRO A 81 -16.38 7.75 27.36
CA PRO A 81 -16.89 8.24 28.63
C PRO A 81 -17.63 9.56 28.40
N ALA A 82 -18.59 9.89 29.27
CA ALA A 82 -19.25 11.19 29.20
C ALA A 82 -18.22 12.33 29.11
N LEU A 83 -18.51 13.38 28.34
CA LEU A 83 -17.58 14.46 27.99
C LEU A 83 -16.86 15.09 29.20
N ASN A 84 -17.53 15.15 30.36
CA ASN A 84 -16.94 15.60 31.62
C ASN A 84 -15.78 14.71 32.09
N ARG A 85 -15.90 13.38 31.94
CA ARG A 85 -14.82 12.43 32.25
C ARG A 85 -13.68 12.49 31.25
N ILE A 86 -13.96 12.82 29.99
CA ILE A 86 -12.91 13.05 28.98
C ILE A 86 -12.05 14.24 29.39
N LYS A 87 -12.68 15.38 29.72
CA LYS A 87 -11.98 16.58 30.21
C LYS A 87 -11.11 16.30 31.44
N GLU A 88 -11.63 15.52 32.40
CA GLU A 88 -10.90 15.13 33.61
C GLU A 88 -9.67 14.28 33.28
N ARG A 89 -9.79 13.28 32.41
CA ARG A 89 -8.67 12.42 32.02
C ARG A 89 -7.60 13.16 31.23
N ILE A 90 -8.00 14.07 30.33
CA ILE A 90 -7.06 14.92 29.59
C ILE A 90 -6.31 15.85 30.57
N ALA A 91 -7.00 16.42 31.55
CA ALA A 91 -6.38 17.25 32.59
C ALA A 91 -5.38 16.45 33.45
N GLN A 92 -5.73 15.22 33.83
CA GLN A 92 -4.83 14.31 34.56
C GLN A 92 -3.59 13.95 33.73
N ALA A 93 -3.76 13.58 32.45
CA ALA A 93 -2.64 13.28 31.56
C ALA A 93 -1.74 14.51 31.33
N SER A 94 -2.34 15.69 31.19
CA SER A 94 -1.61 16.96 31.04
C SER A 94 -0.86 17.38 32.32
N ALA A 95 -1.31 16.93 33.49
CA ALA A 95 -0.60 17.15 34.75
C ALA A 95 0.63 16.23 34.89
N VAL A 96 0.56 15.02 34.34
CA VAL A 96 1.70 14.07 34.30
C VAL A 96 2.70 14.46 33.23
N GLU A 97 2.22 14.92 32.07
CA GLU A 97 3.06 15.31 30.94
C GLU A 97 2.71 16.74 30.49
N PRO A 98 3.39 17.77 31.02
CA PRO A 98 3.05 19.17 30.78
C PRO A 98 3.20 19.61 29.32
N GLN A 99 3.87 18.82 28.49
CA GLN A 99 3.96 19.04 27.04
C GLN A 99 2.60 18.84 26.34
N LEU A 100 1.75 17.94 26.86
CA LEU A 100 0.37 17.76 26.39
C LEU A 100 -0.52 18.96 26.73
N ALA A 101 -0.20 19.65 27.83
CA ALA A 101 -0.94 20.83 28.28
C ALA A 101 -0.77 22.03 27.31
N THR A 102 0.37 22.14 26.62
CA THR A 102 0.62 23.17 25.61
C THR A 102 -0.33 23.05 24.43
N ALA A 103 -0.53 21.84 23.92
CA ALA A 103 -1.50 21.56 22.85
C ALA A 103 -2.96 21.77 23.29
N PHE A 104 -3.25 21.59 24.58
CA PHE A 104 -4.56 21.85 25.18
C PHE A 104 -4.85 23.34 25.44
N ARG A 105 -3.82 24.16 25.70
CA ARG A 105 -3.97 25.58 26.09
C ARG A 105 -4.01 26.58 24.93
N GLU A 106 -3.53 26.22 23.74
CA GLU A 106 -3.47 27.16 22.61
C GLU A 106 -4.80 27.39 21.85
N GLY A 107 -5.89 26.68 22.20
CA GLY A 107 -7.19 26.82 21.54
C GLY A 107 -8.33 27.07 22.51
N THR A 108 -8.64 28.34 22.79
CA THR A 108 -9.75 28.77 23.68
C THR A 108 -11.16 28.45 23.15
N ARG A 109 -11.31 27.56 22.15
CA ARG A 109 -12.59 27.13 21.56
C ARG A 109 -12.50 25.70 20.99
N GLN A 110 -11.90 24.75 21.70
CA GLN A 110 -12.07 23.36 21.31
C GLN A 110 -13.54 22.98 21.50
N SER A 111 -14.19 22.59 20.41
CA SER A 111 -15.56 22.08 20.43
C SER A 111 -15.60 20.75 21.16
N ASP A 112 -16.79 20.34 21.58
CA ASP A 112 -17.01 19.03 22.20
C ASP A 112 -16.48 17.88 21.33
N ALA A 113 -16.54 18.03 19.98
CA ALA A 113 -15.98 17.07 19.04
C ALA A 113 -14.44 17.07 19.02
N ASP A 114 -13.80 18.24 19.12
CA ASP A 114 -12.34 18.33 19.15
C ASP A 114 -11.75 17.67 20.41
N LEU A 115 -12.46 17.78 21.53
CA LEU A 115 -12.08 17.13 22.80
C LEU A 115 -12.21 15.60 22.73
N GLU A 116 -13.22 15.09 22.02
CA GLU A 116 -13.39 13.67 21.80
C GLU A 116 -12.31 13.09 20.89
N THR A 117 -11.93 13.81 19.81
CA THR A 117 -10.82 13.40 18.94
C THR A 117 -9.49 13.40 19.67
N LEU A 118 -9.21 14.45 20.45
CA LEU A 118 -7.99 14.53 21.26
C LEU A 118 -7.90 13.40 22.29
N TYR A 119 -9.01 13.01 22.90
CA TYR A 119 -9.07 11.87 23.80
C TYR A 119 -8.70 10.56 23.11
N ASP A 120 -9.28 10.31 21.93
CA ASP A 120 -8.99 9.09 21.17
C ASP A 120 -7.52 9.03 20.75
N ASP A 121 -6.93 10.17 20.36
CA ASP A 121 -5.50 10.28 20.03
C ASP A 121 -4.60 10.00 21.25
N LEU A 122 -4.95 10.52 22.43
CA LEU A 122 -4.23 10.28 23.68
C LEU A 122 -4.32 8.83 24.17
N VAL A 123 -5.46 8.17 23.94
CA VAL A 123 -5.63 6.74 24.20
C VAL A 123 -4.81 5.91 23.20
N LEU A 124 -4.82 6.28 21.91
CA LEU A 124 -3.99 5.64 20.87
C LEU A 124 -2.49 5.74 21.15
N MET A 125 -2.05 6.87 21.69
CA MET A 125 -0.66 7.09 22.11
C MET A 125 -0.30 6.39 23.45
N GLY A 126 -1.27 5.71 24.10
CA GLY A 126 -1.07 5.05 25.39
C GLY A 126 -0.85 6.01 26.56
N LYS A 127 -1.16 7.30 26.39
CA LYS A 127 -1.00 8.35 27.40
C LYS A 127 -2.17 8.39 28.38
N ILE A 128 -3.33 7.94 27.93
CA ILE A 128 -4.49 7.68 28.79
C ILE A 128 -4.79 6.18 28.73
N PRO A 129 -4.87 5.47 29.88
CA PRO A 129 -5.25 4.07 29.90
C PRO A 129 -6.67 3.90 29.34
N ASP A 130 -6.80 2.99 28.38
CA ASP A 130 -8.11 2.64 27.81
C ASP A 130 -8.98 2.14 28.96
N ALA A 131 -10.23 2.60 29.05
CA ALA A 131 -11.10 2.29 30.20
C ALA A 131 -11.46 0.78 30.33
N ASP A 132 -10.91 -0.06 29.45
CA ASP A 132 -11.10 -1.51 29.39
C ASP A 132 -9.86 -2.32 29.84
N ASP A 133 -8.76 -1.67 30.23
CA ASP A 133 -7.56 -2.34 30.78
C ASP A 133 -7.69 -2.66 32.30
N GLY A 134 -8.93 -2.81 32.78
CA GLY A 134 -9.27 -3.27 34.14
C GLY A 134 -9.57 -4.77 34.19
N ARG A 135 -8.66 -5.56 33.61
CA ARG A 135 -8.39 -7.01 33.72
C ARG A 135 -7.61 -7.48 34.95
#